data_AF-A0AA45L2G8-F1
#
_entry.id   AF-A0AA45L2G8-F1
#
_cell.length_a   1.000
_cell.length_b   1.000
_cell.length_c   1.000
_cell.angle_alpha   90.00
_cell.angle_beta   90.00
_cell.angle_gamma   90.00
#
_symmetry.space_group_name_H-M   'P 1'
#
loop_
_entity.id
_entity.type
_entity.pdbx_description
1 polymer ?
#
loop_
_entity_poly.entity_id
_entity_poly.type
_entity_poly.pdbx_seq_one_letter_code
_entity_poly.pdbx_strand_id
1 'polypeptide(L)'
;MIEVARRGFRWEARFGARFASAVDLSELAGYSDRLPDARRAGARRESAAYLGALGQAGPDCEFALHGGPGWSGITGVLRGPYREGVERDAERVLERVLAVPEHLVAEPGLPEPDALEPPRAGWVAELRRRCLVAPATRPDAGKRYYLTMPPLVSEPRVWDGLVDRLPEGVRLVVGLRPVRVEHEFTARLRSYAEQYAVLAAPGEFSGGGMYSGRRMLAGEPFAADAAALFRDAAERYAGWAFQARVSLVAPGRLAPALVSALEQAVRGVLVEPTPPDRAAALRALTTWDAPAWGTPSWGADPAVPPALAPLRELADAVDAAQVAWLPAAATGVLRSLPVTPPPPERRTARGVVFEGPVTVAGDLVGGDKHRWDAPR
;
A
#
# COMPACT_ATOMS: atom_id res chain seq x y z
N MET A 1 -14.87 5.15 19.53
CA MET A 1 -15.95 4.16 19.71
C MET A 1 -15.34 2.79 19.53
N ILE A 2 -15.45 1.91 20.52
CA ILE A 2 -14.97 0.52 20.46
C ILE A 2 -16.15 -0.38 20.76
N GLU A 3 -16.43 -1.34 19.88
CA GLU A 3 -17.47 -2.33 20.07
C GLU A 3 -16.84 -3.69 20.38
N VAL A 4 -17.16 -4.27 21.53
CA VAL A 4 -16.59 -5.54 21.97
C VAL A 4 -17.66 -6.63 21.98
N ALA A 5 -17.43 -7.70 21.25
CA ALA A 5 -18.36 -8.83 21.16
C ALA A 5 -17.61 -10.17 21.19
N ARG A 6 -18.31 -11.23 21.61
CA ARG A 6 -17.79 -12.60 21.55
C ARG A 6 -18.11 -13.22 20.19
N ARG A 7 -17.08 -13.73 19.49
CA ARG A 7 -17.20 -14.43 18.20
C ARG A 7 -16.57 -15.83 18.36
N GLY A 8 -17.43 -16.84 18.56
CA GLY A 8 -16.99 -18.20 18.88
C GLY A 8 -16.23 -18.28 20.22
N PHE A 9 -14.98 -18.75 20.18
CA PHE A 9 -14.11 -18.89 21.35
C PHE A 9 -13.25 -17.65 21.66
N ARG A 10 -13.33 -16.59 20.86
CA ARG A 10 -12.53 -15.37 21.03
C ARG A 10 -13.42 -14.14 21.24
N TRP A 11 -12.85 -13.14 21.88
CA TRP A 11 -13.39 -11.78 21.92
C TRP A 11 -12.85 -10.99 20.74
N GLU A 12 -13.69 -10.12 20.19
CA GLU A 12 -13.40 -9.25 19.06
C GLU A 12 -13.74 -7.82 19.48
N ALA A 13 -12.79 -6.90 19.34
CA ALA A 13 -13.00 -5.46 19.42
C ALA A 13 -12.97 -4.86 18.01
N ARG A 14 -13.96 -4.03 17.70
CA ARG A 14 -14.09 -3.29 16.46
C ARG A 14 -13.93 -1.81 16.76
N PHE A 15 -13.16 -1.11 15.94
CA PHE A 15 -12.89 0.31 16.09
C PHE A 15 -12.59 0.94 14.73
N GLY A 16 -12.48 2.26 14.69
CA GLY A 16 -12.15 2.95 13.45
C GLY A 16 -11.98 4.45 13.64
N ALA A 17 -11.53 5.08 12.55
CA ALA A 17 -11.49 6.52 12.40
C ALA A 17 -12.02 6.90 11.02
N ARG A 18 -12.81 7.98 10.99
CA ARG A 18 -13.23 8.65 9.75
C ARG A 18 -12.20 9.71 9.40
N PHE A 19 -11.80 9.79 8.14
CA PHE A 19 -10.99 10.91 7.67
C PHE A 19 -11.93 12.10 7.41
N ALA A 20 -11.74 13.18 8.17
CA ALA A 20 -12.59 14.36 8.12
C ALA A 20 -12.18 15.31 6.99
N SER A 21 -10.87 15.51 6.83
CA SER A 21 -10.30 16.34 5.77
C SER A 21 -8.84 15.97 5.49
N ALA A 22 -8.37 16.29 4.29
CA ALA A 22 -6.94 16.40 4.02
C ALA A 22 -6.44 17.82 4.32
N VAL A 23 -5.18 17.95 4.67
CA VAL A 23 -4.54 19.26 4.87
C VAL A 23 -3.94 19.75 3.55
N ASP A 24 -4.12 21.04 3.25
CA ASP A 24 -3.49 21.68 2.08
C ASP A 24 -1.96 21.73 2.23
N LEU A 25 -1.28 20.82 1.53
CA LEU A 25 0.18 20.73 1.53
C LEU A 25 0.86 21.90 0.82
N SER A 26 0.13 22.68 0.02
CA SER A 26 0.68 23.89 -0.58
C SER A 26 0.85 25.03 0.42
N GLU A 27 0.19 24.96 1.57
CA GLU A 27 0.25 25.96 2.65
C GLU A 27 0.97 25.45 3.90
N LEU A 28 1.16 24.12 4.01
CA LEU A 28 1.81 23.48 5.15
C LEU A 28 3.32 23.74 5.17
N ALA A 29 3.85 24.18 6.32
CA ALA A 29 5.27 24.35 6.53
C ALA A 29 6.05 23.05 6.29
N GLY A 30 7.20 23.15 5.63
CA GLY A 30 7.99 21.99 5.20
C GLY A 30 7.49 21.31 3.92
N TYR A 31 6.35 21.74 3.36
CA TYR A 31 5.80 21.29 2.08
C TYR A 31 5.60 22.42 1.07
N SER A 32 5.29 23.63 1.53
CA SER A 32 4.87 24.74 0.69
C SER A 32 5.93 25.19 -0.33
N ASP A 33 7.22 25.04 -0.02
CA ASP A 33 8.36 25.32 -0.91
C ASP A 33 8.61 24.24 -1.97
N ARG A 34 7.96 23.07 -1.84
CA ARG A 34 8.17 21.92 -2.74
C ARG A 34 7.22 21.94 -3.92
N LEU A 35 7.66 21.36 -5.04
CA LEU A 35 6.78 21.08 -6.18
C LEU A 35 5.74 19.99 -5.80
N PRO A 36 4.58 19.93 -6.48
CA PRO A 36 3.49 18.99 -6.15
C PRO A 36 3.93 17.52 -6.03
N ASP A 37 4.84 17.05 -6.90
CA ASP A 37 5.31 15.66 -6.85
C ASP A 37 6.20 15.39 -5.63
N ALA A 38 7.02 16.36 -5.23
CA ALA A 38 7.82 16.27 -4.01
C ALA A 38 6.94 16.33 -2.75
N ARG A 39 5.81 17.06 -2.78
CA ARG A 39 4.80 17.04 -1.70
C ARG A 39 4.15 15.67 -1.58
N ARG A 40 3.71 15.08 -2.70
CA ARG A 40 3.15 13.70 -2.72
C ARG A 40 4.15 12.69 -2.17
N ALA A 41 5.42 12.78 -2.58
CA ALA A 41 6.46 11.89 -2.09
C ALA A 41 6.70 12.06 -0.57
N GLY A 42 6.62 13.28 -0.04
CA GLY A 42 6.67 13.55 1.40
C GLY A 42 5.51 12.91 2.16
N ALA A 43 4.28 13.17 1.71
CA ALA A 43 3.07 12.60 2.30
C ALA A 43 3.11 11.06 2.31
N ARG A 44 3.61 10.43 1.23
CA ARG A 44 3.80 8.98 1.17
C ARG A 44 4.80 8.44 2.18
N ARG A 45 5.88 9.17 2.49
CA ARG A 45 6.82 8.77 3.55
C ARG A 45 6.16 8.81 4.92
N GLU A 46 5.36 9.83 5.20
CA GLU A 46 4.56 9.89 6.44
C GLU A 46 3.55 8.74 6.51
N SER A 47 2.85 8.45 5.41
CA SER A 47 1.93 7.31 5.29
C SER A 47 2.64 5.99 5.55
N ALA A 48 3.86 5.79 5.02
CA ALA A 48 4.65 4.60 5.29
C ALA A 48 5.08 4.52 6.76
N ALA A 49 5.46 5.63 7.40
CA ALA A 49 5.78 5.65 8.83
C ALA A 49 4.55 5.30 9.69
N TYR A 50 3.39 5.87 9.37
CA TYR A 50 2.12 5.60 10.02
C TYR A 50 1.72 4.11 9.89
N LEU A 51 1.75 3.56 8.68
CA LEU A 51 1.48 2.14 8.48
C LEU A 51 2.53 1.27 9.18
N GLY A 52 3.80 1.66 9.20
CA GLY A 52 4.84 0.95 9.96
C GLY A 52 4.54 0.86 11.45
N ALA A 53 3.97 1.92 12.05
CA ALA A 53 3.52 1.91 13.43
C ALA A 53 2.28 1.01 13.65
N LEU A 54 1.33 1.00 12.71
CA LEU A 54 0.19 0.08 12.74
C LEU A 54 0.62 -1.39 12.62
N GLY A 55 1.70 -1.67 11.86
CA GLY A 55 2.26 -3.01 11.73
C GLY A 55 2.73 -3.62 13.06
N GLN A 56 2.98 -2.78 14.07
CA GLN A 56 3.37 -3.23 15.42
C GLN A 56 2.17 -3.56 16.32
N ALA A 57 0.93 -3.49 15.81
CA ALA A 57 -0.26 -3.93 16.53
C ALA A 57 -0.32 -5.46 16.69
N GLY A 58 0.44 -6.20 15.87
CA GLY A 58 0.51 -7.66 15.93
C GLY A 58 -0.53 -8.38 15.05
N PRO A 59 -0.40 -9.71 14.93
CA PRO A 59 -1.15 -10.50 13.94
C PRO A 59 -2.62 -10.74 14.28
N ASP A 60 -3.01 -10.52 15.53
CA ASP A 60 -4.41 -10.60 15.96
C ASP A 60 -5.21 -9.33 15.62
N CYS A 61 -4.55 -8.32 15.05
CA CYS A 61 -5.15 -7.09 14.58
C CYS A 61 -5.27 -7.09 13.04
N GLU A 62 -6.35 -6.56 12.52
CA GLU A 62 -6.59 -6.37 11.10
C GLU A 62 -7.06 -4.94 10.87
N PHE A 63 -6.66 -4.34 9.77
CA PHE A 63 -7.08 -3.02 9.35
C PHE A 63 -7.71 -3.08 7.96
N ALA A 64 -8.67 -2.21 7.70
CA ALA A 64 -9.16 -1.95 6.35
C ALA A 64 -9.21 -0.44 6.13
N LEU A 65 -8.41 0.05 5.17
CA LEU A 65 -8.49 1.43 4.70
C LEU A 65 -9.53 1.53 3.60
N HIS A 66 -10.36 2.56 3.67
CA HIS A 66 -11.46 2.77 2.76
C HIS A 66 -11.24 4.05 1.95
N GLY A 67 -11.40 3.94 0.63
CA GLY A 67 -11.29 5.05 -0.30
C GLY A 67 -12.39 5.05 -1.35
N GLY A 68 -12.74 6.22 -1.85
CA GLY A 68 -13.77 6.43 -2.87
C GLY A 68 -14.72 7.57 -2.50
N PRO A 69 -15.62 7.98 -3.41
CA PRO A 69 -16.58 9.04 -3.14
C PRO A 69 -17.51 8.66 -1.97
N GLY A 70 -17.47 9.45 -0.89
CA GLY A 70 -18.25 9.18 0.32
C GLY A 70 -17.66 8.13 1.26
N TRP A 71 -16.50 7.53 0.92
CA TRP A 71 -15.85 6.50 1.74
C TRP A 71 -14.40 6.91 2.03
N SER A 72 -14.15 7.41 3.24
CA SER A 72 -12.78 7.76 3.65
C SER A 72 -12.55 7.52 5.13
N GLY A 73 -11.62 6.61 5.43
CA GLY A 73 -11.25 6.28 6.79
C GLY A 73 -10.62 4.91 6.90
N ILE A 74 -10.50 4.45 8.14
CA ILE A 74 -9.88 3.18 8.48
C ILE A 74 -10.75 2.48 9.53
N THR A 75 -10.96 1.19 9.34
CA THR A 75 -11.54 0.31 10.35
C THR A 75 -10.50 -0.67 10.85
N GLY A 76 -10.67 -1.14 12.08
CA GLY A 76 -9.82 -2.12 12.72
C GLY A 76 -10.61 -3.18 13.47
N VAL A 77 -10.09 -4.40 13.44
CA VAL A 77 -10.62 -5.55 14.18
C VAL A 77 -9.47 -6.18 14.95
N LEU A 78 -9.60 -6.26 16.27
CA LEU A 78 -8.64 -6.91 17.16
C LEU A 78 -9.29 -8.12 17.82
N ARG A 79 -8.60 -9.27 17.82
CA ARG A 79 -9.12 -10.50 18.42
C ARG A 79 -8.24 -10.98 19.57
N GLY A 80 -8.85 -11.65 20.56
CA GLY A 80 -8.09 -12.20 21.67
C GLY A 80 -8.90 -13.10 22.60
N PRO A 81 -8.24 -13.78 23.54
CA PRO A 81 -8.90 -14.78 24.40
C PRO A 81 -9.74 -14.17 25.54
N TYR A 82 -9.44 -12.94 25.97
CA TYR A 82 -10.06 -12.31 27.13
C TYR A 82 -10.64 -10.93 26.79
N ARG A 83 -11.87 -10.66 27.25
CA ARG A 83 -12.58 -9.41 26.97
C ARG A 83 -11.79 -8.17 27.38
N GLU A 84 -11.39 -8.10 28.65
CA GLU A 84 -10.71 -6.93 29.22
C GLU A 84 -9.36 -6.66 28.55
N GLY A 85 -8.64 -7.72 28.16
CA GLY A 85 -7.39 -7.59 27.42
C GLY A 85 -7.63 -7.01 26.03
N VAL A 86 -8.60 -7.56 25.29
CA VAL A 86 -8.97 -7.09 23.94
C VAL A 86 -9.45 -5.64 23.96
N GLU A 87 -10.24 -5.24 24.96
CA GLU A 87 -10.73 -3.86 25.09
C GLU A 87 -9.57 -2.88 25.33
N ARG A 88 -8.70 -3.16 26.31
CA ARG A 88 -7.53 -2.32 26.61
C ARG A 88 -6.54 -2.25 25.44
N ASP A 89 -6.36 -3.35 24.73
CA ASP A 89 -5.46 -3.41 23.58
C ASP A 89 -6.05 -2.64 22.39
N ALA A 90 -7.37 -2.73 22.18
CA ALA A 90 -8.08 -1.97 21.16
C ALA A 90 -8.02 -0.46 21.41
N GLU A 91 -8.09 -0.01 22.67
CA GLU A 91 -7.87 1.41 23.02
C GLU A 91 -6.49 1.90 22.58
N ARG A 92 -5.43 1.16 22.91
CA ARG A 92 -4.06 1.51 22.50
C ARG A 92 -3.87 1.49 20.98
N VAL A 93 -4.52 0.55 20.29
CA VAL A 93 -4.46 0.49 18.82
C VAL A 93 -5.27 1.64 18.21
N LEU A 94 -6.42 2.01 18.78
CA LEU A 94 -7.22 3.14 18.33
C LEU A 94 -6.44 4.47 18.47
N GLU A 95 -5.69 4.66 19.56
CA GLU A 95 -4.79 5.82 19.69
C GLU A 95 -3.78 5.90 18.53
N ARG A 96 -3.19 4.76 18.13
CA ARG A 96 -2.29 4.69 16.96
C ARG A 96 -3.02 4.98 15.65
N VAL A 97 -4.26 4.49 15.50
CA VAL A 97 -5.09 4.76 14.33
C VAL A 97 -5.46 6.25 14.23
N LEU A 98 -5.68 6.91 15.35
CA LEU A 98 -6.00 8.35 15.40
C LEU A 98 -4.77 9.25 15.24
N ALA A 99 -3.56 8.71 15.47
CA ALA A 99 -2.29 9.37 15.18
C ALA A 99 -1.98 9.37 13.67
N VAL A 100 -2.92 9.87 12.87
CA VAL A 100 -2.82 9.95 11.41
C VAL A 100 -1.66 10.86 10.96
N PRO A 101 -1.14 10.68 9.74
CA PRO A 101 -0.14 11.58 9.15
C PRO A 101 -0.55 13.06 9.17
N GLU A 102 0.42 13.97 9.15
CA GLU A 102 0.16 15.42 9.28
C GLU A 102 -0.71 15.99 8.15
N HIS A 103 -0.73 15.31 7.01
CA HIS A 103 -1.52 15.68 5.85
C HIS A 103 -3.00 15.25 5.94
N LEU A 104 -3.42 14.64 7.06
CA LEU A 104 -4.76 14.14 7.31
C LEU A 104 -5.31 14.60 8.66
N VAL A 105 -6.62 14.79 8.70
CA VAL A 105 -7.39 15.00 9.93
C VAL A 105 -8.37 13.85 10.07
N ALA A 106 -8.38 13.22 11.24
CA ALA A 106 -9.23 12.07 11.52
C ALA A 106 -10.00 12.25 12.83
N GLU A 107 -11.21 11.70 12.86
CA GLU A 107 -12.10 11.70 14.02
C GLU A 107 -12.42 10.26 14.43
N PRO A 108 -12.58 9.98 15.73
CA PRO A 108 -12.96 8.66 16.20
C PRO A 108 -14.37 8.30 15.74
N GLY A 109 -14.51 7.14 15.11
CA GLY A 109 -15.78 6.69 14.57
C GLY A 109 -15.59 5.77 13.37
N LEU A 110 -16.61 4.97 13.07
CA LEU A 110 -16.57 4.18 11.85
C LEU A 110 -16.70 5.11 10.63
N PRO A 111 -16.00 4.84 9.51
CA PRO A 111 -16.11 5.64 8.30
C PRO A 111 -17.55 5.74 7.79
N GLU A 112 -18.30 4.65 7.93
CA GLU A 112 -19.74 4.52 7.68
C GLU A 112 -20.33 3.44 8.61
N PRO A 113 -21.65 3.44 8.90
CA PRO A 113 -22.28 2.49 9.82
C PRO A 113 -22.05 1.01 9.44
N ASP A 114 -22.10 0.72 8.14
CA ASP A 114 -21.97 -0.64 7.61
C ASP A 114 -20.53 -0.97 7.17
N ALA A 115 -19.53 -0.14 7.52
CA ALA A 115 -18.16 -0.32 7.03
C ALA A 115 -17.54 -1.67 7.40
N LEU A 116 -18.02 -2.29 8.48
CA LEU A 116 -17.59 -3.58 9.03
C LEU A 116 -18.42 -4.77 8.55
N GLU A 117 -19.48 -4.53 7.79
CA GLU A 117 -20.37 -5.58 7.28
C GLU A 117 -20.15 -5.79 5.77
N PRO A 118 -20.11 -7.05 5.30
CA PRO A 118 -19.90 -7.31 3.88
C PRO A 118 -21.12 -6.82 3.07
N PRO A 119 -20.90 -6.21 1.89
CA PRO A 119 -22.00 -5.75 1.06
C PRO A 119 -22.85 -6.94 0.60
N ARG A 120 -24.19 -6.77 0.64
CA ARG A 120 -25.15 -7.82 0.26
C ARG A 120 -25.22 -8.08 -1.25
N ALA A 121 -24.91 -7.06 -2.03
CA ALA A 121 -24.99 -7.08 -3.49
C ALA A 121 -23.91 -6.18 -4.09
N GLY A 122 -23.76 -6.26 -5.41
CA GLY A 122 -22.75 -5.53 -6.16
C GLY A 122 -21.70 -6.44 -6.80
N TRP A 123 -20.89 -5.81 -7.64
CA TRP A 123 -19.68 -6.36 -8.22
C TRP A 123 -18.53 -6.20 -7.22
N VAL A 124 -17.70 -7.24 -7.13
CA VAL A 124 -16.51 -7.25 -6.29
C VAL A 124 -15.37 -7.83 -7.11
N ALA A 125 -14.19 -7.26 -6.95
CA ALA A 125 -12.95 -7.76 -7.56
C ALA A 125 -11.76 -7.47 -6.65
N GLU A 126 -10.66 -8.18 -6.86
CA GLU A 126 -9.42 -8.01 -6.13
C GLU A 126 -8.27 -7.72 -7.10
N LEU A 127 -7.52 -6.67 -6.80
CA LEU A 127 -6.34 -6.26 -7.54
C LEU A 127 -5.13 -6.99 -6.94
N ARG A 128 -4.68 -8.04 -7.63
CA ARG A 128 -3.60 -8.92 -7.18
C ARG A 128 -2.27 -8.48 -7.77
N ARG A 129 -1.18 -8.65 -7.01
CA ARG A 129 0.19 -8.46 -7.51
C ARG A 129 0.45 -9.37 -8.71
N ARG A 130 0.98 -8.82 -9.80
CA ARG A 130 1.29 -9.59 -11.01
C ARG A 130 2.56 -10.43 -10.79
N CYS A 131 2.46 -11.73 -11.02
CA CYS A 131 3.63 -12.60 -11.13
C CYS A 131 4.25 -12.43 -12.52
N LEU A 132 5.55 -12.09 -12.57
CA LEU A 132 6.30 -12.04 -13.82
C LEU A 132 6.91 -13.41 -14.08
N VAL A 133 6.75 -13.91 -15.30
CA VAL A 133 7.35 -15.18 -15.75
C VAL A 133 8.03 -15.01 -17.09
N ALA A 134 9.13 -15.75 -17.27
CA ALA A 134 9.84 -15.83 -18.54
C ALA A 134 10.27 -17.29 -18.79
N PRO A 135 10.29 -17.75 -20.05
CA PRO A 135 10.84 -19.05 -20.37
C PRO A 135 12.34 -19.07 -20.05
N ALA A 136 12.84 -20.22 -19.58
CA ALA A 136 14.28 -20.43 -19.46
C ALA A 136 14.88 -20.64 -20.86
N THR A 137 15.92 -19.88 -21.21
CA THR A 137 16.60 -20.02 -22.51
C THR A 137 17.88 -20.86 -22.40
N ARG A 138 18.44 -20.94 -21.20
CA ARG A 138 19.62 -21.74 -20.88
C ARG A 138 19.29 -23.22 -20.62
N PRO A 139 20.07 -24.16 -21.19
CA PRO A 139 19.87 -25.60 -20.96
C PRO A 139 20.26 -26.05 -19.54
N ASP A 140 21.11 -25.30 -18.83
CA ASP A 140 21.56 -25.59 -17.46
C ASP A 140 20.68 -24.93 -16.37
N ALA A 141 19.63 -24.21 -16.76
CA ALA A 141 18.72 -23.55 -15.84
C ALA A 141 18.01 -24.50 -14.86
N GLY A 142 17.89 -25.78 -15.21
CA GLY A 142 17.23 -26.80 -14.40
C GLY A 142 15.72 -26.61 -14.19
N LYS A 143 15.12 -25.61 -14.87
CA LYS A 143 13.70 -25.21 -14.75
C LYS A 143 13.15 -24.82 -16.12
N ARG A 144 11.84 -24.95 -16.32
CA ARG A 144 11.16 -24.59 -17.58
C ARG A 144 10.89 -23.10 -17.72
N TYR A 145 10.71 -22.42 -16.59
CA TYR A 145 10.44 -20.99 -16.54
C TYR A 145 11.07 -20.39 -15.29
N TYR A 146 11.35 -19.10 -15.36
CA TYR A 146 11.70 -18.25 -14.25
C TYR A 146 10.47 -17.49 -13.77
N LEU A 147 10.47 -17.10 -12.49
CA LEU A 147 9.41 -16.28 -11.94
C LEU A 147 9.99 -15.24 -10.97
N THR A 148 9.34 -14.09 -10.89
CA THR A 148 9.61 -13.08 -9.86
C THR A 148 8.34 -12.25 -9.61
N MET A 149 8.29 -11.55 -8.48
CA MET A 149 7.17 -10.70 -8.12
C MET A 149 7.69 -9.32 -7.76
N PRO A 150 7.43 -8.29 -8.58
CA PRO A 150 7.78 -6.93 -8.22
C PRO A 150 6.88 -6.41 -7.09
N PRO A 151 7.32 -5.37 -6.37
CA PRO A 151 6.48 -4.62 -5.45
C PRO A 151 5.15 -4.13 -6.07
N LEU A 152 4.15 -3.89 -5.23
CA LEU A 152 2.75 -3.68 -5.66
C LEU A 152 2.53 -2.48 -6.60
N VAL A 153 3.30 -1.38 -6.53
CA VAL A 153 2.89 -0.13 -7.20
C VAL A 153 3.97 0.55 -8.03
N SER A 154 3.49 1.17 -9.10
CA SER A 154 4.12 2.21 -9.91
C SER A 154 3.44 3.57 -9.71
N GLU A 155 4.24 4.64 -9.77
CA GLU A 155 3.87 6.06 -9.81
C GLU A 155 2.69 6.53 -8.91
N PRO A 156 2.98 7.05 -7.70
CA PRO A 156 1.96 7.51 -6.73
C PRO A 156 0.91 8.46 -7.30
N ARG A 157 1.34 9.36 -8.21
CA ARG A 157 0.46 10.35 -8.85
C ARG A 157 -0.70 9.70 -9.61
N VAL A 158 -0.46 8.54 -10.23
CA VAL A 158 -1.48 7.83 -11.02
C VAL A 158 -2.50 7.19 -10.07
N TRP A 159 -2.03 6.51 -9.02
CA TRP A 159 -2.91 5.85 -8.06
C TRP A 159 -3.82 6.86 -7.34
N ASP A 160 -3.26 7.93 -6.79
CA ASP A 160 -4.06 8.90 -6.03
C ASP A 160 -5.10 9.61 -6.91
N GLY A 161 -4.70 9.98 -8.12
CA GLY A 161 -5.62 10.57 -9.08
C GLY A 161 -6.71 9.60 -9.55
N LEU A 162 -6.47 8.28 -9.54
CA LEU A 162 -7.49 7.29 -9.89
C LEU A 162 -8.51 7.11 -8.78
N VAL A 163 -8.05 6.96 -7.52
CA VAL A 163 -8.95 6.79 -6.37
C VAL A 163 -9.84 8.01 -6.19
N ASP A 164 -9.29 9.22 -6.35
CA ASP A 164 -10.04 10.48 -6.26
C ASP A 164 -11.11 10.65 -7.36
N ARG A 165 -10.97 9.91 -8.47
CA ARG A 165 -11.88 9.95 -9.63
C ARG A 165 -12.74 8.69 -9.78
N LEU A 166 -12.75 7.80 -8.79
CA LEU A 166 -13.65 6.65 -8.82
C LEU A 166 -15.11 7.11 -8.96
N PRO A 167 -15.95 6.37 -9.72
CA PRO A 167 -17.38 6.66 -9.82
C PRO A 167 -18.09 6.58 -8.47
N GLU A 168 -19.22 7.29 -8.35
CA GLU A 168 -20.08 7.21 -7.17
C GLU A 168 -20.52 5.75 -6.91
N GLY A 169 -20.53 5.35 -5.64
CA GLY A 169 -20.81 3.98 -5.21
C GLY A 169 -19.65 2.98 -5.37
N VAL A 170 -18.54 3.37 -6.01
CA VAL A 170 -17.33 2.54 -6.06
C VAL A 170 -16.49 2.77 -4.81
N ARG A 171 -16.17 1.68 -4.11
CA ARG A 171 -15.36 1.66 -2.90
C ARG A 171 -14.09 0.84 -3.13
N LEU A 172 -12.95 1.45 -2.83
CA LEU A 172 -11.68 0.80 -2.64
C LEU A 172 -11.56 0.37 -1.17
N VAL A 173 -11.18 -0.89 -0.94
CA VAL A 173 -10.89 -1.43 0.38
C VAL A 173 -9.49 -2.04 0.36
N VAL A 174 -8.58 -1.49 1.15
CA VAL A 174 -7.23 -2.02 1.34
C VAL A 174 -7.18 -2.69 2.70
N GLY A 175 -7.33 -4.02 2.70
CA GLY A 175 -7.14 -4.84 3.88
C GLY A 175 -5.65 -4.97 4.18
N LEU A 176 -5.28 -4.85 5.45
CA LEU A 176 -3.92 -5.03 5.97
C LEU A 176 -3.97 -5.88 7.24
N ARG A 177 -3.24 -6.99 7.26
CA ARG A 177 -3.00 -7.78 8.47
C ARG A 177 -1.52 -7.77 8.81
N PRO A 178 -1.09 -7.19 9.94
CA PRO A 178 0.30 -7.27 10.34
C PRO A 178 0.74 -8.72 10.48
N VAL A 179 1.92 -9.02 9.99
CA VAL A 179 2.54 -10.35 10.12
C VAL A 179 4.00 -10.17 10.44
N ARG A 180 4.53 -11.03 11.30
CA ARG A 180 5.96 -11.17 11.47
C ARG A 180 6.45 -12.20 10.47
N VAL A 181 7.29 -11.79 9.54
CA VAL A 181 7.81 -12.67 8.50
C VAL A 181 8.86 -13.59 9.11
N GLU A 182 8.69 -14.89 8.92
CA GLU A 182 9.61 -15.90 9.43
C GLU A 182 11.00 -15.76 8.82
N HIS A 183 12.04 -15.95 9.64
CA HIS A 183 13.42 -15.83 9.19
C HIS A 183 13.75 -16.80 8.05
N GLU A 184 13.21 -18.03 8.12
CA GLU A 184 13.37 -19.04 7.08
C GLU A 184 12.85 -18.57 5.72
N PHE A 185 11.73 -17.82 5.69
CA PHE A 185 11.20 -17.28 4.44
C PHE A 185 12.15 -16.24 3.84
N THR A 186 12.69 -15.33 4.65
CA THR A 186 13.67 -14.34 4.17
C THR A 186 14.97 -14.99 3.67
N ALA A 187 15.47 -16.02 4.37
CA ALA A 187 16.63 -16.80 3.94
C ALA A 187 16.36 -17.51 2.60
N ARG A 188 15.14 -18.03 2.41
CA ARG A 188 14.71 -18.62 1.15
C ARG A 188 14.72 -17.61 0.00
N LEU A 189 14.22 -16.39 0.22
CA LEU A 189 14.27 -15.33 -0.79
C LEU A 189 15.72 -15.00 -1.18
N ARG A 190 16.65 -14.94 -0.21
CA ARG A 190 18.10 -14.77 -0.51
C ARG A 190 18.65 -15.91 -1.34
N SER A 191 18.30 -17.16 -1.02
CA SER A 191 18.71 -18.32 -1.81
C SER A 191 18.20 -18.25 -3.26
N TYR A 192 16.96 -17.80 -3.47
CA TYR A 192 16.46 -17.53 -4.83
C TYR A 192 17.26 -16.43 -5.53
N ALA A 193 17.58 -15.34 -4.82
CA ALA A 193 18.39 -14.25 -5.36
C ALA A 193 19.79 -14.74 -5.82
N GLU A 194 20.44 -15.58 -5.02
CA GLU A 194 21.73 -16.20 -5.34
C GLU A 194 21.63 -17.14 -6.55
N GLN A 195 20.62 -18.03 -6.57
CA GLN A 195 20.38 -18.93 -7.71
C GLN A 195 20.18 -18.15 -9.01
N TYR A 196 19.40 -17.08 -8.98
CA TYR A 196 19.18 -16.23 -10.14
C TYR A 196 20.43 -15.42 -10.52
N ALA A 197 21.23 -14.96 -9.56
CA ALA A 197 22.47 -14.25 -9.84
C ALA A 197 23.49 -15.13 -10.59
N VAL A 198 23.57 -16.43 -10.28
CA VAL A 198 24.40 -17.38 -11.03
C VAL A 198 23.94 -17.51 -12.48
N LEU A 199 22.62 -17.56 -12.72
CA LEU A 199 22.05 -17.66 -14.07
C LEU A 199 22.16 -16.34 -14.86
N ALA A 200 22.21 -15.21 -14.17
CA ALA A 200 22.39 -13.89 -14.76
C ALA A 200 23.79 -13.68 -15.35
N ALA A 201 24.80 -14.40 -14.84
CA ALA A 201 26.16 -14.34 -15.34
C ALA A 201 26.40 -15.31 -16.51
N PRO A 202 27.29 -14.98 -17.46
CA PRO A 202 27.79 -15.96 -18.43
C PRO A 202 28.40 -17.17 -17.73
N GLY A 203 28.22 -18.37 -18.29
CA GLY A 203 28.69 -19.61 -17.67
C GLY A 203 29.12 -20.67 -18.68
N GLU A 204 30.08 -21.51 -18.30
CA GLU A 204 30.49 -22.66 -19.10
C GLU A 204 29.51 -23.82 -18.90
N PHE A 205 29.00 -24.36 -20.01
CA PHE A 205 28.19 -25.58 -20.01
C PHE A 205 28.91 -26.68 -20.76
N SER A 206 29.21 -27.77 -20.07
CA SER A 206 29.57 -29.04 -20.68
C SER A 206 28.31 -29.91 -20.77
N GLY A 207 27.83 -30.17 -21.98
CA GLY A 207 26.83 -31.23 -22.19
C GLY A 207 27.37 -32.55 -21.63
N GLY A 208 26.50 -33.38 -21.04
CA GLY A 208 26.89 -34.60 -20.33
C GLY A 208 27.51 -35.73 -21.17
N GLY A 209 28.01 -35.47 -22.37
CA GLY A 209 28.66 -36.45 -23.24
C GLY A 209 30.17 -36.24 -23.35
N MET A 210 30.92 -37.33 -23.51
CA MET A 210 32.39 -37.31 -23.75
C MET A 210 32.81 -36.49 -24.98
N TYR A 211 31.89 -36.18 -25.89
CA TYR A 211 32.14 -35.47 -27.16
C TYR A 211 31.56 -34.05 -27.21
N SER A 212 30.87 -33.58 -26.16
CA SER A 212 30.38 -32.21 -26.11
C SER A 212 31.44 -31.29 -25.50
N GLY A 213 32.08 -30.47 -26.35
CA GLY A 213 32.97 -29.41 -25.90
C GLY A 213 32.27 -28.41 -24.97
N ARG A 214 33.07 -27.72 -24.13
CA ARG A 214 32.56 -26.64 -23.28
C ARG A 214 32.03 -25.52 -24.16
N ARG A 215 30.76 -25.17 -23.98
CA ARG A 215 30.12 -24.04 -24.65
C ARG A 215 29.89 -22.93 -23.64
N MET A 216 30.26 -21.71 -23.98
CA MET A 216 29.89 -20.53 -23.21
C MET A 216 28.40 -20.23 -23.44
N LEU A 217 27.64 -20.16 -22.36
CA LEU A 217 26.26 -19.68 -22.35
C LEU A 217 26.25 -18.20 -21.96
N ALA A 218 25.43 -17.41 -22.65
CA ALA A 218 25.16 -16.04 -22.24
C ALA A 218 24.38 -16.02 -20.92
N GLY A 219 24.53 -14.92 -20.18
CA GLY A 219 23.71 -14.67 -19.00
C GLY A 219 22.24 -14.46 -19.34
N GLU A 220 21.35 -14.81 -18.43
CA GLU A 220 19.90 -14.66 -18.59
C GLU A 220 19.45 -13.28 -18.10
N PRO A 221 18.91 -12.40 -18.97
CA PRO A 221 18.50 -11.05 -18.57
C PRO A 221 17.41 -11.06 -17.49
N PHE A 222 16.40 -11.92 -17.63
CA PHE A 222 15.33 -12.06 -16.63
C PHE A 222 15.87 -12.51 -15.28
N ALA A 223 16.92 -13.35 -15.26
CA ALA A 223 17.53 -13.79 -14.01
C ALA A 223 18.24 -12.64 -13.28
N ALA A 224 18.80 -11.68 -14.01
CA ALA A 224 19.40 -10.49 -13.40
C ALA A 224 18.33 -9.66 -12.67
N ASP A 225 17.21 -9.39 -13.32
CA ASP A 225 16.08 -8.65 -12.73
C ASP A 225 15.46 -9.41 -11.56
N ALA A 226 15.24 -10.72 -11.72
CA ALA A 226 14.70 -11.56 -10.67
C ALA A 226 15.62 -11.60 -9.43
N ALA A 227 16.94 -11.72 -9.62
CA ALA A 227 17.91 -11.72 -8.53
C ALA A 227 17.85 -10.42 -7.72
N ALA A 228 17.76 -9.26 -8.39
CA ALA A 228 17.63 -7.97 -7.74
C ALA A 228 16.32 -7.88 -6.92
N LEU A 229 15.21 -8.30 -7.51
CA LEU A 229 13.89 -8.28 -6.85
C LEU A 229 13.81 -9.22 -5.64
N PHE A 230 14.40 -10.42 -5.72
CA PHE A 230 14.43 -11.34 -4.58
C PHE A 230 15.33 -10.84 -3.45
N ARG A 231 16.44 -10.18 -3.77
CA ARG A 231 17.32 -9.55 -2.77
C ARG A 231 16.59 -8.42 -2.05
N ASP A 232 15.99 -7.51 -2.81
CA ASP A 232 15.16 -6.42 -2.29
C ASP A 232 14.03 -6.95 -1.39
N ALA A 233 13.28 -7.94 -1.86
CA ALA A 233 12.22 -8.57 -1.07
C ALA A 233 12.73 -9.18 0.24
N ALA A 234 13.91 -9.81 0.24
CA ALA A 234 14.51 -10.39 1.44
C ALA A 234 14.92 -9.34 2.48
N GLU A 235 15.29 -8.14 2.04
CA GLU A 235 15.64 -7.01 2.90
C GLU A 235 14.38 -6.33 3.44
N ARG A 236 13.42 -6.01 2.55
CA ARG A 236 12.19 -5.28 2.89
C ARG A 236 11.27 -6.05 3.83
N TYR A 237 11.18 -7.36 3.64
CA TYR A 237 10.29 -8.20 4.46
C TYR A 237 10.99 -8.78 5.69
N ALA A 238 12.14 -8.24 6.09
CA ALA A 238 12.79 -8.61 7.34
C ALA A 238 12.06 -7.99 8.55
N GLY A 239 11.27 -8.80 9.26
CA GLY A 239 10.57 -8.39 10.49
C GLY A 239 9.07 -8.22 10.30
N TRP A 240 8.54 -7.04 10.63
CA TRP A 240 7.11 -6.74 10.49
C TRP A 240 6.78 -6.32 9.06
N ALA A 241 5.78 -6.99 8.49
CA ALA A 241 5.17 -6.65 7.21
C ALA A 241 3.65 -6.75 7.36
N PHE A 242 2.95 -6.60 6.25
CA PHE A 242 1.54 -6.83 6.12
C PHE A 242 1.30 -7.95 5.13
N GLN A 243 0.28 -8.75 5.37
CA GLN A 243 -0.51 -9.29 4.27
C GLN A 243 -1.44 -8.18 3.82
N ALA A 244 -1.45 -7.88 2.53
CA ALA A 244 -2.25 -6.82 1.91
C ALA A 244 -3.20 -7.37 0.85
N ARG A 245 -4.45 -6.91 0.87
CA ARG A 245 -5.48 -7.20 -0.14
C ARG A 245 -6.07 -5.88 -0.60
N VAL A 246 -6.11 -5.70 -1.92
CA VAL A 246 -6.70 -4.52 -2.54
C VAL A 246 -7.97 -4.95 -3.24
N SER A 247 -9.11 -4.54 -2.71
CA SER A 247 -10.42 -4.95 -3.22
C SER A 247 -11.22 -3.75 -3.70
N LEU A 248 -12.01 -3.98 -4.73
CA LEU A 248 -12.94 -3.00 -5.29
C LEU A 248 -14.35 -3.55 -5.15
N VAL A 249 -15.26 -2.68 -4.71
CA VAL A 249 -16.69 -2.94 -4.64
C VAL A 249 -17.40 -1.87 -5.44
N ALA A 250 -18.36 -2.28 -6.28
CA ALA A 250 -19.14 -1.35 -7.08
C ALA A 250 -20.58 -1.85 -7.25
N PRO A 251 -21.56 -0.96 -7.56
CA PRO A 251 -22.93 -1.38 -7.86
C PRO A 251 -23.01 -2.30 -9.08
N GLY A 252 -22.11 -2.12 -10.04
CA GLY A 252 -21.98 -2.94 -11.25
C GLY A 252 -20.53 -3.06 -11.71
N ARG A 253 -20.31 -3.83 -12.79
CA ARG A 253 -18.97 -4.00 -13.39
C ARG A 253 -18.39 -2.65 -13.79
N LEU A 254 -17.11 -2.44 -13.47
CA LEU A 254 -16.38 -1.25 -13.88
C LEU A 254 -16.15 -1.24 -15.40
N ALA A 255 -16.05 -0.05 -15.98
CA ALA A 255 -15.72 0.11 -17.39
C ALA A 255 -14.31 -0.47 -17.68
N PRO A 256 -14.08 -1.17 -18.81
CA PRO A 256 -12.79 -1.78 -19.12
C PRO A 256 -11.59 -0.82 -19.07
N ALA A 257 -11.77 0.43 -19.50
CA ALA A 257 -10.73 1.45 -19.45
C ALA A 257 -10.30 1.79 -18.01
N LEU A 258 -11.25 1.82 -17.07
CA LEU A 258 -10.95 2.04 -15.65
C LEU A 258 -10.23 0.83 -15.05
N VAL A 259 -10.65 -0.39 -15.42
CA VAL A 259 -9.96 -1.63 -15.01
C VAL A 259 -8.50 -1.60 -15.46
N SER A 260 -8.25 -1.31 -16.75
CA SER A 260 -6.89 -1.21 -17.29
C SER A 260 -6.07 -0.10 -16.61
N ALA A 261 -6.67 1.03 -16.27
CA ALA A 261 -5.97 2.09 -15.54
C ALA A 261 -5.58 1.66 -14.12
N LEU A 262 -6.45 0.92 -13.41
CA LEU A 262 -6.17 0.37 -12.08
C LEU A 262 -5.05 -0.69 -12.13
N GLU A 263 -5.07 -1.58 -13.11
CA GLU A 263 -4.04 -2.60 -13.36
C GLU A 263 -2.70 -2.04 -13.83
N GLN A 264 -2.67 -0.82 -14.34
CA GLN A 264 -1.44 -0.12 -14.70
C GLN A 264 -0.88 0.67 -13.51
N ALA A 265 -1.75 1.28 -12.70
CA ALA A 265 -1.34 2.04 -11.53
C ALA A 265 -0.68 1.14 -10.48
N VAL A 266 -1.33 0.03 -10.18
CA VAL A 266 -0.77 -1.05 -9.35
C VAL A 266 -0.27 -2.08 -10.35
N ARG A 267 0.98 -2.56 -10.26
CA ARG A 267 1.55 -3.54 -11.20
C ARG A 267 0.91 -4.91 -11.02
N GLY A 268 -0.36 -5.01 -11.38
CA GLY A 268 -1.29 -6.01 -10.89
C GLY A 268 -2.23 -6.55 -11.96
N VAL A 269 -3.14 -7.40 -11.51
CA VAL A 269 -4.21 -7.97 -12.32
C VAL A 269 -5.47 -7.94 -11.49
N LEU A 270 -6.55 -7.44 -12.10
CA LEU A 270 -7.85 -7.44 -11.47
C LEU A 270 -8.51 -8.81 -11.66
N VAL A 271 -8.80 -9.49 -10.56
CA VAL A 271 -9.41 -10.81 -10.54
C VAL A 271 -10.83 -10.70 -10.00
N GLU A 272 -11.79 -11.23 -10.74
CA GLU A 272 -13.17 -11.34 -10.30
C GLU A 272 -13.44 -12.73 -9.71
N PRO A 273 -14.23 -12.83 -8.63
CA PRO A 273 -14.60 -14.13 -8.10
C PRO A 273 -15.54 -14.85 -9.05
N THR A 274 -15.33 -16.15 -9.17
CA THR A 274 -16.32 -17.05 -9.77
C THR A 274 -17.59 -17.09 -8.91
N PRO A 275 -18.75 -17.54 -9.43
CA PRO A 275 -19.96 -17.62 -8.64
C PRO A 275 -19.81 -18.39 -7.30
N PRO A 276 -19.08 -19.52 -7.23
CA PRO A 276 -18.78 -20.19 -5.96
C PRO A 276 -17.92 -19.36 -4.98
N ASP A 277 -17.00 -18.55 -5.51
CA ASP A 277 -16.05 -17.75 -4.71
C ASP A 277 -16.66 -16.46 -4.16
N ARG A 278 -17.80 -16.01 -4.70
CA ARG A 278 -18.37 -14.68 -4.42
C ARG A 278 -18.60 -14.43 -2.93
N ALA A 279 -19.10 -15.43 -2.19
CA ALA A 279 -19.33 -15.28 -0.75
C ALA A 279 -18.02 -15.12 0.05
N ALA A 280 -16.95 -15.81 -0.37
CA ALA A 280 -15.63 -15.64 0.24
C ALA A 280 -15.03 -14.27 -0.08
N ALA A 281 -15.15 -13.82 -1.33
CA ALA A 281 -14.69 -12.50 -1.75
C ALA A 281 -15.37 -11.35 -1.00
N LEU A 282 -16.70 -11.42 -0.81
CA LEU A 282 -17.43 -10.41 -0.05
C LEU A 282 -17.03 -10.40 1.44
N ARG A 283 -16.80 -11.56 2.05
CA ARG A 283 -16.29 -11.64 3.44
C ARG A 283 -14.87 -11.11 3.58
N ALA A 284 -14.03 -11.31 2.56
CA ALA A 284 -12.64 -10.84 2.57
C ALA A 284 -12.51 -9.30 2.64
N LEU A 285 -13.59 -8.57 2.37
CA LEU A 285 -13.63 -7.11 2.50
C LEU A 285 -13.57 -6.61 3.95
N THR A 286 -13.99 -7.44 4.91
CA THR A 286 -14.13 -7.03 6.31
C THR A 286 -13.30 -7.85 7.28
N THR A 287 -12.71 -8.96 6.83
CA THR A 287 -11.87 -9.82 7.67
C THR A 287 -10.87 -10.64 6.86
N TRP A 288 -9.70 -10.88 7.44
CA TRP A 288 -8.70 -11.79 6.86
C TRP A 288 -8.96 -13.27 7.12
N ASP A 289 -9.89 -13.60 8.02
CA ASP A 289 -10.32 -14.98 8.27
C ASP A 289 -11.16 -15.56 7.11
N ALA A 290 -11.51 -14.74 6.12
CA ALA A 290 -12.16 -15.20 4.91
C ALA A 290 -11.23 -16.15 4.12
N PRO A 291 -11.75 -17.29 3.63
CA PRO A 291 -10.98 -18.19 2.77
C PRO A 291 -10.40 -17.45 1.57
N ALA A 292 -9.15 -17.77 1.22
CA ALA A 292 -8.60 -17.38 -0.07
C ALA A 292 -9.49 -17.96 -1.18
N TRP A 293 -9.71 -17.18 -2.24
CA TRP A 293 -10.63 -17.51 -3.31
C TRP A 293 -9.98 -17.29 -4.67
N GLY A 294 -10.52 -17.91 -5.72
CA GLY A 294 -9.93 -17.85 -7.06
C GLY A 294 -8.62 -18.64 -7.13
N THR A 295 -8.72 -19.91 -7.48
CA THR A 295 -7.57 -20.73 -7.87
C THR A 295 -6.89 -20.09 -9.08
N PRO A 296 -5.55 -19.99 -9.15
CA PRO A 296 -4.86 -19.58 -10.37
C PRO A 296 -5.24 -20.57 -11.48
N SER A 297 -6.14 -20.15 -12.38
CA SER A 297 -6.37 -20.89 -13.62
C SER A 297 -5.15 -20.67 -14.52
N TRP A 298 -4.68 -21.74 -15.14
CA TRP A 298 -3.60 -21.69 -16.13
C TRP A 298 -3.95 -20.65 -17.21
N GLY A 299 -3.32 -19.47 -17.16
CA GLY A 299 -3.49 -18.44 -18.18
C GLY A 299 -3.33 -17.01 -17.68
N ALA A 300 -3.90 -16.65 -16.52
CA ALA A 300 -3.87 -15.26 -16.02
C ALA A 300 -2.86 -15.04 -14.89
N ASP A 301 -2.56 -16.09 -14.11
CA ASP A 301 -1.59 -16.07 -13.02
C ASP A 301 -0.87 -17.42 -12.96
N PRO A 302 0.43 -17.49 -13.27
CA PRO A 302 1.17 -18.74 -13.26
C PRO A 302 1.15 -19.37 -11.87
N ALA A 303 1.12 -20.70 -11.80
CA ALA A 303 1.11 -21.42 -10.53
C ALA A 303 2.39 -21.10 -9.72
N VAL A 304 2.26 -20.18 -8.77
CA VAL A 304 3.35 -19.79 -7.87
C VAL A 304 3.72 -21.00 -6.99
N PRO A 305 5.01 -21.37 -6.90
CA PRO A 305 5.44 -22.45 -6.02
C PRO A 305 4.95 -22.22 -4.59
N PRO A 306 4.49 -23.25 -3.87
CA PRO A 306 3.98 -23.09 -2.50
C PRO A 306 4.97 -22.36 -1.57
N ALA A 307 6.26 -22.59 -1.78
CA ALA A 307 7.35 -21.95 -1.03
C ALA A 307 7.45 -20.42 -1.21
N LEU A 308 6.84 -19.87 -2.27
CA LEU A 308 6.79 -18.44 -2.60
C LEU A 308 5.37 -17.86 -2.53
N ALA A 309 4.36 -18.68 -2.18
CA ALA A 309 2.98 -18.22 -2.08
C ALA A 309 2.80 -16.99 -1.16
N PRO A 310 3.49 -16.87 0.00
CA PRO A 310 3.37 -15.68 0.85
C PRO A 310 3.75 -14.37 0.14
N LEU A 311 4.69 -14.41 -0.82
CA LEU A 311 5.19 -13.22 -1.52
C LEU A 311 4.09 -12.48 -2.31
N ARG A 312 2.98 -13.15 -2.64
CA ARG A 312 1.86 -12.56 -3.38
C ARG A 312 1.09 -11.52 -2.56
N GLU A 313 1.01 -11.74 -1.24
CA GLU A 313 0.24 -10.91 -0.33
C GLU A 313 1.14 -10.02 0.55
N LEU A 314 2.43 -10.31 0.66
CA LEU A 314 3.35 -9.53 1.50
C LEU A 314 3.57 -8.11 0.97
N ALA A 315 3.40 -7.13 1.85
CA ALA A 315 3.74 -5.73 1.64
C ALA A 315 4.43 -5.19 2.89
N ASP A 316 5.57 -4.52 2.75
CA ASP A 316 6.13 -3.73 3.85
C ASP A 316 5.31 -2.43 4.00
N ALA A 317 5.67 -1.59 4.96
CA ALA A 317 4.94 -0.34 5.16
C ALA A 317 5.03 0.61 3.96
N VAL A 318 6.14 0.57 3.20
CA VAL A 318 6.33 1.40 2.01
C VAL A 318 5.43 0.93 0.86
N ASP A 319 5.35 -0.39 0.61
CA ASP A 319 4.47 -1.01 -0.39
C ASP A 319 3.01 -0.82 -0.03
N ALA A 320 2.66 -1.06 1.24
CA ALA A 320 1.30 -0.84 1.74
C ALA A 320 0.90 0.62 1.56
N ALA A 321 1.81 1.56 1.85
CA ALA A 321 1.57 2.99 1.66
C ALA A 321 1.38 3.38 0.19
N GLN A 322 1.75 2.55 -0.79
CA GLN A 322 1.49 2.86 -2.19
C GLN A 322 0.05 2.57 -2.61
N VAL A 323 -0.56 1.51 -2.05
CA VAL A 323 -1.95 1.12 -2.39
C VAL A 323 -2.96 1.67 -1.39
N ALA A 324 -2.54 1.91 -0.14
CA ALA A 324 -3.37 2.51 0.90
C ALA A 324 -3.84 3.90 0.47
N TRP A 325 -5.14 4.13 0.57
CA TRP A 325 -5.73 5.44 0.35
C TRP A 325 -5.60 6.28 1.63
N LEU A 326 -4.56 7.11 1.66
CA LEU A 326 -4.31 8.14 2.67
C LEU A 326 -4.24 9.48 1.92
N PRO A 327 -5.38 10.17 1.74
CA PRO A 327 -5.50 11.30 0.83
C PRO A 327 -4.57 12.48 1.17
N ALA A 328 -3.85 13.00 0.17
CA ALA A 328 -2.93 14.13 0.34
C ALA A 328 -3.21 15.25 -0.69
N ALA A 329 -3.61 16.42 -0.21
CA ALA A 329 -3.95 17.58 -1.05
C ALA A 329 -2.70 18.34 -1.50
N ALA A 330 -1.89 17.75 -2.37
CA ALA A 330 -0.61 18.31 -2.84
C ALA A 330 -0.74 19.69 -3.53
N THR A 331 -1.91 19.99 -4.08
CA THR A 331 -2.24 21.23 -4.80
C THR A 331 -3.41 21.98 -4.15
N GLY A 332 -3.77 21.65 -2.91
CA GLY A 332 -4.92 22.25 -2.22
C GLY A 332 -6.30 21.80 -2.69
N VAL A 333 -6.37 20.79 -3.57
CA VAL A 333 -7.64 20.28 -4.12
C VAL A 333 -7.66 18.75 -4.09
N LEU A 334 -8.77 18.19 -3.60
CA LEU A 334 -9.16 16.78 -3.69
C LEU A 334 -10.67 16.72 -3.95
N ARG A 335 -11.12 15.76 -4.75
CA ARG A 335 -12.55 15.58 -5.05
C ARG A 335 -13.26 14.71 -4.04
N SER A 336 -12.56 13.71 -3.51
CA SER A 336 -13.09 12.66 -2.65
C SER A 336 -13.16 13.01 -1.17
N LEU A 337 -12.44 14.05 -0.74
CA LEU A 337 -12.36 14.46 0.67
C LEU A 337 -12.23 16.00 0.77
N PRO A 338 -12.89 16.66 1.75
CA PRO A 338 -12.68 18.07 2.01
C PRO A 338 -11.20 18.40 2.25
N VAL A 339 -10.77 19.58 1.81
CA VAL A 339 -9.43 20.11 2.08
C VAL A 339 -9.54 21.25 3.08
N THR A 340 -8.78 21.18 4.16
CA THR A 340 -8.69 22.24 5.17
C THR A 340 -7.30 22.86 5.15
N PRO A 341 -7.19 24.16 5.45
CA PRO A 341 -5.89 24.80 5.57
C PRO A 341 -5.18 24.30 6.84
N PRO A 342 -3.84 24.33 6.90
CA PRO A 342 -3.09 23.87 8.07
C PRO A 342 -3.45 24.65 9.34
N PRO A 343 -3.13 24.15 10.54
CA PRO A 343 -3.18 24.96 11.76
C PRO A 343 -2.30 26.23 11.63
N PRO A 344 -2.71 27.39 12.16
CA PRO A 344 -2.00 28.66 12.00
C PRO A 344 -0.50 28.59 12.33
N GLU A 345 -0.14 27.87 13.40
CA GLU A 345 1.23 27.66 13.87
C GLU A 345 2.10 26.82 12.91
N ARG A 346 1.47 26.11 11.96
CA ARG A 346 2.13 25.29 10.94
C ARG A 346 1.95 25.83 9.53
N ARG A 347 1.28 26.97 9.35
CA ARG A 347 1.21 27.65 8.05
C ARG A 347 2.50 28.39 7.79
N THR A 348 3.05 28.27 6.59
CA THR A 348 4.01 29.28 6.14
C THR A 348 3.29 30.62 6.07
N ALA A 349 3.79 31.63 6.78
CA ALA A 349 3.39 33.00 6.54
C ALA A 349 3.65 33.27 5.06
N ARG A 350 2.59 33.44 4.25
CA ARG A 350 2.73 33.88 2.87
C ARG A 350 3.32 35.29 2.94
N GLY A 351 4.64 35.39 2.90
CA GLY A 351 5.28 36.62 2.45
C GLY A 351 4.69 36.91 1.09
N VAL A 352 4.06 38.07 0.94
CA VAL A 352 3.56 38.51 -0.36
C VAL A 352 4.78 38.62 -1.28
N VAL A 353 4.89 37.70 -2.25
CA VAL A 353 5.91 37.81 -3.29
C VAL A 353 5.35 38.80 -4.30
N PHE A 354 5.86 40.03 -4.25
CA PHE A 354 5.57 41.03 -5.26
C PHE A 354 6.45 40.76 -6.50
N GLU A 355 5.85 40.25 -7.57
CA GLU A 355 6.50 40.17 -8.88
C GLU A 355 6.38 41.53 -9.59
N GLY A 356 7.24 42.46 -9.22
CA GLY A 356 7.32 43.81 -9.82
C GLY A 356 7.65 44.90 -8.79
N PRO A 357 8.01 46.12 -9.23
CA PRO A 357 8.16 47.24 -8.32
C PRO A 357 6.79 47.60 -7.73
N VAL A 358 6.63 47.34 -6.43
CA VAL A 358 5.41 47.67 -5.68
C VAL A 358 5.70 48.76 -4.67
N THR A 359 4.96 49.86 -4.79
CA THR A 359 4.98 50.95 -3.81
C THR A 359 3.93 50.63 -2.73
N VAL A 360 4.38 50.28 -1.53
CA VAL A 360 3.50 50.07 -0.38
C VAL A 360 3.29 51.42 0.31
N ALA A 361 2.07 51.97 0.22
CA ALA A 361 1.67 53.16 0.97
C ALA A 361 1.01 52.73 2.29
N GLY A 362 1.77 52.79 3.39
CA GLY A 362 1.29 52.47 4.74
C GLY A 362 2.44 52.02 5.66
N ASP A 363 2.24 52.11 6.98
CA ASP A 363 3.23 51.70 7.97
C ASP A 363 3.42 50.17 7.96
N LEU A 364 4.57 49.74 7.45
CA LEU A 364 5.05 48.36 7.59
C LEU A 364 5.50 48.13 9.04
N VAL A 365 4.63 47.55 9.87
CA VAL A 365 5.04 46.98 11.17
C VAL A 365 5.67 45.62 10.89
N GLY A 366 6.94 45.65 10.44
CA GLY A 366 7.76 44.46 10.20
C GLY A 366 8.66 44.16 11.40
N GLY A 367 8.49 42.97 11.98
CA GLY A 367 9.35 42.41 13.02
C GLY A 367 10.79 42.17 12.57
N ASP A 368 11.68 42.21 13.57
CA ASP A 368 13.10 41.88 13.62
C ASP A 368 14.02 42.34 12.47
N LYS A 369 14.61 43.53 12.68
CA LYS A 369 15.81 43.98 11.99
C LYS A 369 17.05 43.32 12.61
N HIS A 370 17.61 42.31 11.94
CA HIS A 370 19.00 41.93 12.18
C HIS A 370 19.92 43.05 11.67
N ARG A 371 20.58 43.75 12.59
CA ARG A 371 21.68 44.68 12.33
C ARG A 371 22.87 43.90 11.73
N TRP A 372 23.27 44.28 10.52
CA TRP A 372 24.61 44.01 10.01
C TRP A 372 25.51 45.16 10.46
N ASP A 373 26.20 44.98 11.60
CA ASP A 373 27.33 45.85 11.96
C ASP A 373 28.60 45.24 11.34
N ALA A 374 29.19 45.95 10.37
CA ALA A 374 30.52 45.68 9.85
C ALA A 374 31.59 46.37 10.71
N PRO A 375 32.78 45.78 10.92
CA PRO A 375 33.93 46.53 11.42
C PRO A 375 34.99 46.77 10.32
N ARG A 376 35.20 48.07 10.08
CA ARG A 376 36.38 48.84 9.63
C ARG A 376 37.22 48.38 8.44
#